data_AF-A0A6A6ZV67-F1
#
_entry.id   AF-A0A6A6ZV67-F1
#
_cell.length_a   1.000
_cell.length_b   1.000
_cell.length_c   1.000
_cell.angle_alpha   90.00
_cell.angle_beta   90.00
_cell.angle_gamma   90.00
#
_symmetry.space_group_name_H-M   'P 1'
#
loop_
_entity.id
_entity.type
_entity.pdbx_description
1 polymer ?
#
loop_
_entity_poly.entity_id
_entity_poly.type
_entity_poly.pdbx_seq_one_letter_code
_entity_poly.pdbx_strand_id
1 'polypeptide(L)'
;MSPPSILSAFLSVTPLEPVLVFPSSEDAALFQSRCKQGRIISSERPNWVYLPLPPGLLRVRTAREGDVAFDFESERAAGDFDRSIKGLGRVYENPRGERGWEKCVYLGRVREFK
;
A
#
# COMPACT_ATOMS: atom_id res chain seq x y z
N MET A 1 1.80 16.57 -12.08
CA MET A 1 1.94 15.11 -12.29
C MET A 1 0.82 14.42 -11.55
N SER A 2 0.07 13.56 -12.22
CA SER A 2 -0.97 12.74 -11.57
C SER A 2 -0.33 11.86 -10.49
N PRO A 3 -1.05 11.54 -9.39
CA PRO A 3 -0.54 10.60 -8.40
C PRO A 3 -0.24 9.25 -9.07
N PRO A 4 0.86 8.57 -8.69
CA PRO A 4 1.24 7.30 -9.30
C PRO A 4 0.12 6.29 -9.10
N SER A 5 -0.27 5.61 -10.19
CA SER A 5 -1.35 4.63 -10.14
C SER A 5 -0.78 3.27 -9.77
N ILE A 6 -1.34 2.63 -8.75
CA ILE A 6 -0.96 1.25 -8.41
C ILE A 6 -1.82 0.31 -9.25
N LEU A 7 -1.21 -0.68 -9.90
CA LEU A 7 -1.93 -1.69 -10.69
C LEU A 7 -2.42 -2.84 -9.83
N SER A 8 -1.57 -3.28 -8.91
CA SER A 8 -1.83 -4.42 -8.05
C SER A 8 -0.91 -4.40 -6.83
N ALA A 9 -1.25 -5.19 -5.82
CA ALA A 9 -0.36 -5.49 -4.73
C ALA A 9 -0.55 -6.91 -4.20
N PHE A 10 0.53 -7.47 -3.68
CA PHE A 10 0.57 -8.82 -3.13
C PHE A 10 1.64 -8.94 -2.05
N LEU A 11 1.67 -10.08 -1.36
CA LEU A 11 2.77 -10.44 -0.45
C LEU A 11 3.76 -11.34 -1.19
N SER A 12 5.01 -10.88 -1.35
CA SER A 12 6.12 -11.79 -1.64
C SER A 12 6.33 -12.69 -0.43
N VAL A 13 6.73 -13.94 -0.64
CA VAL A 13 6.96 -14.92 0.44
C VAL A 13 8.44 -15.17 0.74
N THR A 14 9.35 -14.67 -0.11
CA THR A 14 10.80 -14.86 0.04
C THR A 14 11.57 -13.60 -0.40
N PRO A 15 11.83 -12.63 0.50
CA PRO A 15 11.36 -12.56 1.89
C PRO A 15 9.86 -12.21 1.97
N LEU A 16 9.27 -12.36 3.16
CA LEU A 16 7.86 -11.98 3.40
C LEU A 16 7.72 -10.45 3.42
N GLU A 17 7.28 -9.86 2.30
CA GLU A 17 7.19 -8.40 2.15
C GLU A 17 6.03 -7.98 1.23
N PRO A 18 5.30 -6.89 1.53
CA PRO A 18 4.34 -6.32 0.59
C PRO A 18 5.02 -5.75 -0.64
N VAL A 19 4.43 -6.03 -1.80
CA VAL A 19 4.90 -5.56 -3.09
C VAL A 19 3.79 -4.76 -3.76
N LEU A 20 4.11 -3.54 -4.18
CA LEU A 20 3.28 -2.68 -5.00
C LEU A 20 3.76 -2.73 -6.45
N VAL A 21 2.84 -2.96 -7.38
CA VAL A 21 3.14 -3.00 -8.82
C VAL A 21 2.63 -1.72 -9.48
N PHE A 22 3.52 -1.00 -10.14
CA PHE A 22 3.22 0.23 -10.88
C PHE A 22 3.23 -0.01 -12.39
N PRO A 23 2.55 0.85 -13.19
CA PRO A 23 2.52 0.73 -14.64
C PRO A 23 3.88 1.06 -15.28
N SER A 24 4.72 1.85 -14.62
CA SER A 24 6.06 2.19 -15.12
C SER A 24 7.08 2.33 -13.98
N SER A 25 8.36 2.31 -14.36
CA SER A 25 9.49 2.59 -13.47
C SER A 25 9.46 4.01 -12.91
N GLU A 26 8.98 4.97 -13.69
CA GLU A 26 8.87 6.37 -13.28
C GLU A 26 7.84 6.54 -12.17
N ASP A 27 6.70 5.85 -12.27
CA ASP A 27 5.66 5.85 -11.23
C ASP A 27 6.15 5.18 -9.94
N ALA A 28 6.86 4.06 -10.05
CA ALA A 28 7.50 3.40 -8.91
C ALA A 28 8.53 4.31 -8.24
N ALA A 29 9.40 4.95 -9.03
CA ALA A 29 10.40 5.90 -8.53
C ALA A 29 9.76 7.13 -7.88
N LEU A 30 8.68 7.65 -8.47
CA LEU A 30 7.91 8.76 -7.91
C LEU A 30 7.31 8.35 -6.55
N PHE A 31 6.72 7.17 -6.44
CA PHE A 31 6.22 6.65 -5.17
C PHE A 31 7.35 6.49 -4.14
N GLN A 32 8.46 5.85 -4.52
CA GLN A 32 9.64 5.63 -3.66
C GLN A 32 10.28 6.95 -3.20
N SER A 33 10.23 8.00 -4.03
CA SER A 33 10.71 9.32 -3.65
C SER A 33 9.96 9.89 -2.43
N ARG A 34 8.67 9.53 -2.29
CA ARG A 34 7.78 9.94 -1.19
C ARG A 34 7.81 8.94 -0.02
N CYS A 35 7.83 7.64 -0.33
CA CYS A 35 7.91 6.54 0.62
C CYS A 35 9.34 5.97 0.68
N LYS A 36 10.19 6.57 1.53
CA LYS A 36 11.64 6.24 1.59
C LYS A 36 11.96 4.83 2.07
N GLN A 37 11.03 4.19 2.78
CA GLN A 37 11.15 2.78 3.16
C GLN A 37 10.88 1.82 2.00
N GLY A 38 10.29 2.30 0.90
CA GLY A 38 10.10 1.52 -0.31
C GLY A 38 11.42 1.28 -1.05
N ARG A 39 11.64 0.03 -1.44
CA ARG A 39 12.81 -0.41 -2.20
C ARG A 39 12.39 -0.79 -3.61
N ILE A 40 13.17 -0.38 -4.61
CA ILE A 40 13.05 -0.84 -5.99
C ILE A 40 14.27 -1.72 -6.30
N ILE A 41 14.06 -2.87 -6.92
CA ILE A 41 15.14 -3.75 -7.38
C ILE A 41 15.32 -3.51 -8.88
N SER A 42 16.21 -2.59 -9.24
CA SER A 42 16.39 -2.14 -10.63
C SER A 42 16.83 -3.25 -11.59
N SER A 43 17.50 -4.29 -11.09
CA SER A 43 17.99 -5.42 -11.88
C SER A 43 16.90 -6.44 -12.28
N GLU A 44 15.71 -6.36 -11.69
CA GLU A 44 14.65 -7.36 -11.89
C GLU A 44 13.35 -6.73 -12.41
N ARG A 45 12.65 -6.01 -11.53
CA ARG A 45 11.34 -5.42 -11.78
C ARG A 45 11.37 -3.96 -11.32
N PRO A 46 11.84 -3.03 -12.19
CA PRO A 46 12.03 -1.63 -11.80
C PRO A 46 10.71 -0.88 -11.55
N ASN A 47 9.58 -1.46 -11.96
CA ASN A 47 8.24 -0.95 -11.69
C ASN A 47 7.61 -1.52 -10.41
N TRP A 48 8.36 -2.28 -9.60
CA TRP A 48 7.88 -2.84 -8.33
C TRP A 48 8.50 -2.11 -7.16
N VAL A 49 7.69 -1.80 -6.15
CA VAL A 49 8.15 -1.25 -4.87
C VAL A 49 7.86 -2.26 -3.77
N TYR A 50 8.93 -2.72 -3.14
CA TYR A 50 8.91 -3.61 -1.99
C TYR A 50 8.88 -2.76 -0.72
N LEU A 51 7.94 -3.04 0.18
CA LEU A 51 7.81 -2.37 1.46
C LEU A 51 8.24 -3.31 2.59
N PRO A 52 8.84 -2.81 3.68
CA PRO A 52 9.02 -3.61 4.89
C PRO A 52 7.67 -4.15 5.36
N LEU A 53 7.65 -5.39 5.85
CA LEU A 53 6.43 -5.98 6.41
C LEU A 53 5.96 -5.16 7.62
N PRO A 54 4.81 -4.47 7.52
CA PRO A 54 4.29 -3.69 8.62
C PRO A 54 3.81 -4.61 9.76
N PRO A 55 4.07 -4.26 11.04
CA PRO A 55 3.52 -5.00 12.17
C PRO A 55 1.99 -5.09 12.10
N GLY A 56 1.43 -6.25 12.43
CA GLY A 56 -0.01 -6.47 12.44
C GLY A 56 -0.68 -6.46 11.06
N LEU A 57 0.09 -6.48 9.96
CA LEU A 57 -0.47 -6.66 8.63
C LEU A 57 -0.99 -8.10 8.47
N LEU A 58 -2.26 -8.22 8.12
CA LEU A 58 -2.90 -9.53 7.96
C LEU A 58 -3.03 -9.95 6.50
N ARG A 59 -3.30 -9.00 5.59
CA ARG A 59 -3.31 -9.26 4.14
C ARG A 59 -3.18 -7.97 3.32
N VAL A 60 -2.75 -8.15 2.07
CA VAL A 60 -2.74 -7.12 1.02
C VAL A 60 -3.66 -7.57 -0.10
N ARG A 61 -4.49 -6.67 -0.62
CA ARG A 61 -5.41 -6.98 -1.71
C ARG A 61 -5.62 -5.77 -2.61
N THR A 62 -5.87 -6.02 -3.89
CA THR A 62 -6.42 -5.00 -4.78
C THR A 62 -7.86 -4.69 -4.36
N ALA A 63 -8.15 -3.41 -4.15
CA ALA A 63 -9.47 -2.89 -3.85
C ALA A 63 -10.16 -2.37 -5.12
N ARG A 64 -11.36 -1.79 -4.97
CA ARG A 64 -12.09 -1.23 -6.11
C ARG A 64 -11.30 -0.07 -6.72
N GLU A 65 -11.49 0.12 -8.03
CA GLU A 65 -11.01 1.31 -8.78
C GLU A 65 -9.47 1.46 -8.86
N GLY A 66 -8.73 0.38 -8.64
CA GLY A 66 -7.26 0.38 -8.72
C GLY A 66 -6.57 0.79 -7.43
N ASP A 67 -7.33 0.97 -6.34
CA ASP A 67 -6.75 1.13 -5.02
C ASP A 67 -6.20 -0.21 -4.51
N VAL A 68 -5.29 -0.15 -3.55
CA VAL A 68 -4.75 -1.27 -2.82
C VAL A 68 -5.12 -1.11 -1.36
N ALA A 69 -5.62 -2.17 -0.74
CA ALA A 69 -5.93 -2.20 0.68
C ALA A 69 -4.92 -3.06 1.44
N PHE A 70 -4.43 -2.50 2.55
CA PHE A 70 -3.65 -3.17 3.58
C PHE A 70 -4.56 -3.36 4.78
N ASP A 71 -4.90 -4.60 5.09
CA ASP A 71 -5.81 -4.92 6.18
C ASP A 71 -4.98 -5.30 7.43
N PHE A 72 -5.27 -4.65 8.55
CA PHE A 72 -4.50 -4.76 9.80
C PHE A 72 -5.32 -5.39 10.93
N GLU A 73 -4.62 -5.93 11.92
CA GLU A 73 -5.21 -6.50 13.14
C GLU A 73 -5.77 -5.44 14.11
N SER A 74 -5.30 -4.19 14.02
CA SER A 74 -5.73 -3.11 14.92
C SER A 74 -5.63 -1.74 14.26
N GLU A 75 -6.39 -0.78 14.80
CA GLU A 75 -6.32 0.63 14.40
C GLU A 75 -4.96 1.25 14.62
N ARG A 76 -4.33 0.89 15.74
CA ARG A 76 -2.98 1.35 16.05
C ARG A 76 -1.99 0.91 14.96
N ALA A 77 -2.03 -0.36 14.55
CA ALA A 77 -1.17 -0.89 13.50
C ALA A 77 -1.42 -0.20 12.14
N ALA A 78 -2.69 -0.01 11.77
CA ALA A 78 -3.05 0.71 10.54
C ALA A 78 -2.54 2.17 10.56
N GLY A 79 -2.71 2.88 11.68
CA GLY A 79 -2.25 4.25 11.85
C GLY A 79 -0.72 4.37 11.91
N ASP A 80 -0.04 3.42 12.54
CA ASP A 80 1.42 3.35 12.54
C ASP A 80 1.96 3.14 11.11
N PHE A 81 1.33 2.25 10.35
CA PHE A 81 1.69 2.06 8.94
C PHE A 81 1.45 3.32 8.11
N ASP A 82 0.27 3.94 8.20
CA ASP A 82 -0.03 5.16 7.46
C ASP A 82 0.96 6.30 7.77
N ARG A 83 1.34 6.46 9.05
CA ARG A 83 2.42 7.36 9.46
C ARG A 83 3.76 6.99 8.84
N SER A 84 4.11 5.70 8.79
CA SER A 84 5.38 5.23 8.20
C SER A 84 5.49 5.54 6.71
N ILE A 85 4.37 5.50 5.98
CA ILE A 85 4.28 5.89 4.57
C ILE A 85 4.01 7.39 4.40
N LYS A 86 4.15 8.21 5.46
CA LYS A 86 3.94 9.67 5.47
C LYS A 86 2.54 10.12 5.03
N GLY A 87 1.50 9.36 5.39
CA GLY A 87 0.12 9.69 5.03
C GLY A 87 -0.15 9.61 3.54
N LEU A 88 0.63 8.81 2.79
CA LEU A 88 0.32 8.50 1.39
C LEU A 88 -0.96 7.65 1.27
N GLY A 89 -1.35 6.97 2.34
CA GLY A 89 -2.55 6.18 2.41
C GLY A 89 -3.74 6.95 2.98
N ARG A 90 -4.86 6.24 3.05
CA ARG A 90 -6.06 6.68 3.75
C ARG A 90 -6.53 5.55 4.64
N VAL A 91 -6.60 5.83 5.94
CA VAL A 91 -7.14 4.88 6.90
C VAL A 91 -8.66 4.94 6.81
N TYR A 92 -9.28 3.81 6.49
CA TYR A 92 -10.73 3.66 6.51
C TYR A 92 -11.11 2.59 7.52
N GLU A 93 -12.21 2.84 8.22
CA GLU A 93 -12.92 1.83 8.98
C GLU A 93 -13.83 1.07 8.02
N ASN A 94 -13.85 -0.25 8.08
CA ASN A 94 -14.79 -1.03 7.28
C ASN A 94 -16.10 -1.20 8.07
N PRO A 95 -17.19 -0.49 7.72
CA PRO A 95 -18.45 -0.56 8.48
C PRO A 95 -19.20 -1.89 8.31
N ARG A 96 -18.72 -2.80 7.45
CA ARG A 96 -19.39 -4.09 7.12
C ARG A 96 -18.54 -5.33 7.42
N GLY A 97 -17.61 -5.24 8.37
CA GLY A 97 -16.77 -6.39 8.72
C GLY A 97 -17.54 -7.49 9.45
N GLU A 98 -18.13 -8.45 8.73
CA GLU A 98 -18.70 -9.70 9.28
C GLU A 98 -17.68 -10.57 10.06
N ARG A 99 -16.40 -10.15 10.14
CA ARG A 99 -15.31 -10.86 10.82
C ARG A 99 -14.36 -9.97 11.67
N GLY A 100 -14.75 -8.73 12.01
CA GLY A 100 -13.97 -7.91 12.95
C GLY A 100 -12.60 -7.41 12.44
N TRP A 101 -12.45 -7.14 11.14
CA TRP A 101 -11.21 -6.57 10.58
C TRP A 101 -11.34 -5.05 10.65
N GLU A 102 -10.88 -4.48 11.76
CA GLU A 102 -11.38 -3.18 12.18
C GLU A 102 -10.86 -2.01 11.33
N LYS A 103 -9.68 -2.08 10.69
CA LYS A 103 -9.17 -0.94 9.90
C LYS A 103 -8.28 -1.35 8.71
N CYS A 104 -8.39 -0.59 7.63
CA CYS A 104 -7.69 -0.81 6.37
C CYS A 104 -6.98 0.48 5.94
N VAL A 105 -5.73 0.39 5.47
CA VAL A 105 -5.05 1.52 4.80
C VAL A 105 -5.17 1.34 3.29
N TYR A 106 -5.82 2.30 2.63
CA TYR A 106 -5.98 2.32 1.19
C TYR A 106 -4.90 3.19 0.55
N LEU A 107 -4.17 2.62 -0.41
CA LEU A 107 -3.18 3.29 -1.26
C LEU A 107 -3.70 3.28 -2.68
N GLY A 108 -3.91 4.45 -3.28
CA GLY A 108 -4.46 4.52 -4.64
C GLY A 108 -4.87 5.92 -5.06
N ARG A 109 -5.83 6.03 -5.97
CA ARG A 109 -6.19 7.32 -6.56
C ARG A 109 -6.79 8.22 -5.48
N VAL A 110 -6.13 9.34 -5.22
CA VAL A 110 -6.64 10.43 -4.39
C VAL A 110 -7.98 10.88 -4.99
N ARG A 111 -9.10 10.42 -4.44
CA ARG A 111 -10.39 11.07 -4.66
C ARG A 111 -10.44 12.30 -3.77
N GLU A 112 -10.25 13.47 -4.35
CA GLU A 112 -10.85 14.68 -3.82
C GLU A 112 -12.35 14.45 -3.87
N PHE A 113 -12.97 14.15 -2.73
CA PHE A 113 -14.41 14.29 -2.63
C PHE A 113 -14.68 15.80 -2.63
N LYS A 114 -15.31 16.29 -3.69
CA LYS A 114 -15.94 17.62 -3.70
C LYS A 114 -17.10 17.64 -2.73
#